data_AF-A0A955JG27-F1
#
_entry.id   AF-A0A955JG27-F1
#
_cell.length_a   1.000
_cell.length_b   1.000
_cell.length_c   1.000
_cell.angle_alpha   90.00
_cell.angle_beta   90.00
_cell.angle_gamma   90.00
#
_symmetry.space_group_name_H-M   'P 1'
#
loop_
_entity.id
_entity.type
_entity.pdbx_description
1 polymer ?
#
loop_
_entity_poly.entity_id
_entity_poly.type
_entity_poly.pdbx_seq_one_letter_code
_entity_poly.pdbx_strand_id
1 'polypeptide(L)'
;MKGVQRGYTILEVLIFIAVSALIFVFAMIAISGRQEQVQFTQGVREFEAKVQDILNDITTGYYAANPTIRCEIVAGNASLDFSLTNNEDLGTNNNCIYIGKVIQVLPDGADTDKRMFIYNLVGKRYADTENSLIADTITEVSPKLVSSSAPGSNDSSEEYLTRYGLKITKLIELPTASPAPEFGAFSIISNFAGGGSGVTTSQSQSVRVGTIKGTSVGDTESELKTVVDQFNNTSSVSTGFFNEGSDGVVICLQDATSSVKKASITISSSGTRLQIDDYVAECD
;
A
#
# COMPACT_ATOMS: atom_id res chain seq x y z
N MET A 1 47.87 55.95 -29.71
CA MET A 1 48.10 55.44 -28.34
C MET A 1 48.43 53.95 -28.44
N LYS A 2 49.66 53.54 -28.15
CA LYS A 2 50.07 52.12 -28.16
C LYS A 2 49.64 51.50 -26.82
N GLY A 3 48.65 50.61 -26.86
CA GLY A 3 48.24 49.83 -25.68
C GLY A 3 49.35 48.85 -25.31
N VAL A 4 49.87 48.95 -24.09
CA VAL A 4 50.81 47.97 -23.52
C VAL A 4 50.03 46.68 -23.29
N GLN A 5 50.28 45.64 -24.09
CA GLN A 5 49.79 44.29 -23.82
C GLN A 5 50.47 43.77 -22.55
N ARG A 6 49.73 43.76 -21.43
CA ARG A 6 50.16 43.07 -20.21
C ARG A 6 49.79 41.60 -20.35
N GLY A 7 50.79 40.73 -20.33
CA GLY A 7 50.59 39.29 -20.24
C GLY A 7 50.20 38.88 -18.82
N TYR A 8 49.34 37.87 -18.71
CA TYR A 8 49.00 37.24 -17.42
C TYR A 8 50.20 36.46 -16.89
N THR A 9 50.46 36.56 -15.59
CA THR A 9 51.51 35.76 -14.94
C THR A 9 51.01 34.34 -14.69
N ILE A 10 51.91 33.34 -14.69
CA ILE A 10 51.57 31.94 -14.38
C ILE A 10 50.88 31.84 -13.01
N LEU A 11 51.32 32.62 -12.03
CA LEU A 11 50.72 32.69 -10.69
C LEU A 11 49.25 33.13 -10.73
N GLU A 12 48.92 34.12 -11.54
CA GLU A 12 47.55 34.62 -11.69
C GLU A 12 46.62 33.57 -12.31
N VAL A 13 47.11 32.83 -13.30
CA VAL A 13 46.37 31.72 -13.91
C VAL A 13 46.12 30.60 -12.90
N LEU A 14 47.12 30.24 -12.08
CA LEU A 14 46.97 29.19 -11.06
C LEU A 14 45.95 29.59 -9.98
N ILE A 15 45.98 30.83 -9.51
CA ILE A 15 45.01 31.34 -8.54
C ILE A 15 43.61 31.34 -9.14
N PHE A 16 43.45 31.76 -10.40
CA PHE A 16 42.17 31.77 -11.08
C PHE A 16 41.58 30.36 -11.20
N ILE A 17 42.40 29.36 -11.56
CA ILE A 17 41.97 27.96 -11.63
C ILE A 17 41.58 27.45 -10.25
N ALA A 18 42.37 27.73 -9.21
CA ALA A 18 42.07 27.29 -7.84
C ALA A 18 40.73 27.85 -7.32
N VAL A 19 40.48 29.15 -7.52
CA VAL A 19 39.22 29.80 -7.12
C VAL A 19 38.05 29.24 -7.94
N SER A 20 38.22 29.05 -9.24
CA SER A 20 37.17 28.50 -10.11
C SER A 20 36.80 27.06 -9.71
N ALA A 21 37.80 26.22 -9.40
CA ALA A 21 37.57 24.86 -8.94
C ALA A 21 36.82 24.82 -7.60
N LEU A 22 37.19 25.70 -6.66
CA LEU A 22 36.52 25.81 -5.37
C LEU A 22 35.06 26.26 -5.50
N ILE A 23 34.77 27.27 -6.33
CA ILE A 23 33.38 27.70 -6.61
C ILE A 23 32.59 26.56 -7.25
N PHE A 24 33.19 25.83 -8.18
CA PHE A 24 32.56 24.69 -8.84
C PHE A 24 32.19 23.57 -7.85
N VAL A 25 33.07 23.25 -6.90
CA VAL A 25 32.78 22.26 -5.84
C VAL A 25 31.58 22.69 -5.00
N PHE A 26 31.52 23.95 -4.55
CA PHE A 26 30.37 24.45 -3.80
C PHE A 26 29.07 24.43 -4.61
N ALA A 27 29.14 24.78 -5.89
CA ALA A 27 27.98 24.70 -6.78
C ALA A 27 27.48 23.26 -6.94
N MET A 28 28.38 22.28 -7.10
CA MET A 28 28.00 20.86 -7.20
C MET A 28 27.33 20.34 -5.93
N ILE A 29 27.86 20.66 -4.75
CA ILE A 29 27.25 20.28 -3.47
C ILE A 29 25.85 20.88 -3.34
N ALA A 30 25.67 22.15 -3.69
CA ALA A 30 24.37 22.83 -3.62
C ALA A 30 23.34 22.26 -4.61
N ILE A 31 23.78 21.81 -5.80
CA ILE A 31 22.89 21.22 -6.82
C ILE A 31 22.44 19.81 -6.41
N SER A 32 23.33 19.00 -5.84
CA SER A 32 23.02 17.62 -5.44
C SER A 32 21.84 17.55 -4.45
N GLY A 33 21.83 18.42 -3.43
CA GLY A 33 20.75 18.42 -2.43
C GLY A 33 19.37 18.77 -3.01
N ARG A 34 19.32 19.67 -4.01
CA ARG A 34 18.05 20.04 -4.67
C ARG A 34 17.50 18.89 -5.52
N GLN A 35 18.38 18.15 -6.20
CA GLN A 35 17.95 17.02 -7.03
C GLN A 35 17.30 15.93 -6.16
N GLU A 36 17.91 15.57 -5.04
CA GLU A 36 17.34 14.57 -4.14
C GLU A 36 16.01 15.01 -3.53
N GLN A 37 15.84 16.30 -3.19
CA GLN A 37 14.57 16.82 -2.67
C GLN A 37 13.43 16.70 -3.71
N VAL A 38 13.74 17.02 -4.96
CA VAL A 38 12.78 16.90 -6.07
C VAL A 38 12.43 15.44 -6.31
N GLN A 39 13.42 14.55 -6.32
CA GLN A 39 13.22 13.10 -6.47
C GLN A 39 12.37 12.52 -5.35
N PHE A 40 12.66 12.86 -4.10
CA PHE A 40 11.85 12.43 -2.95
C PHE A 40 10.39 12.90 -3.07
N THR A 41 10.17 14.19 -3.37
CA THR A 41 8.82 14.75 -3.53
C THR A 41 8.07 14.09 -4.70
N GLN A 42 8.76 13.80 -5.81
CA GLN A 42 8.17 13.06 -6.94
C GLN A 42 7.80 11.64 -6.53
N GLY A 43 8.69 10.91 -5.84
CA GLY A 43 8.43 9.56 -5.36
C GLY A 43 7.23 9.50 -4.41
N VAL A 44 7.11 10.45 -3.48
CA VAL A 44 5.96 10.54 -2.56
C VAL A 44 4.66 10.78 -3.32
N ARG A 45 4.65 11.66 -4.33
CA ARG A 45 3.45 11.92 -5.15
C ARG A 45 3.07 10.76 -6.05
N GLU A 46 4.04 10.05 -6.64
CA GLU A 46 3.77 8.83 -7.41
C GLU A 46 3.20 7.73 -6.52
N PHE A 47 3.73 7.59 -5.30
CA PHE A 47 3.19 6.67 -4.32
C PHE A 47 1.75 7.03 -3.92
N GLU A 48 1.47 8.31 -3.63
CA GLU A 48 0.11 8.79 -3.35
C GLU A 48 -0.84 8.50 -4.52
N ALA A 49 -0.42 8.78 -5.76
CA ALA A 49 -1.21 8.50 -6.95
C ALA A 49 -1.52 6.99 -7.07
N LYS A 50 -0.54 6.12 -6.81
CA LYS A 50 -0.76 4.67 -6.82
C LYS A 50 -1.77 4.24 -5.74
N VAL A 51 -1.72 4.81 -4.54
CA VAL A 51 -2.71 4.56 -3.49
C VAL A 51 -4.10 5.04 -3.91
N GLN A 52 -4.21 6.19 -4.56
CA GLN A 52 -5.47 6.70 -5.12
C GLN A 52 -6.01 5.79 -6.23
N ASP A 53 -5.15 5.25 -7.09
CA ASP A 53 -5.55 4.27 -8.10
C ASP A 53 -6.12 3.00 -7.46
N ILE A 54 -5.50 2.49 -6.39
CA ILE A 54 -6.02 1.34 -5.64
C ILE A 54 -7.40 1.66 -5.02
N LEU A 55 -7.58 2.86 -4.45
CA LEU A 55 -8.89 3.31 -3.95
C LEU A 55 -9.93 3.38 -5.07
N ASN A 56 -9.55 3.89 -6.24
CA ASN A 56 -10.42 3.97 -7.42
C ASN A 56 -10.80 2.56 -7.93
N ASP A 57 -9.85 1.62 -7.98
CA ASP A 57 -10.13 0.23 -8.34
C ASP A 57 -11.16 -0.39 -7.40
N ILE A 58 -11.05 -0.14 -6.10
CA ILE A 58 -11.99 -0.71 -5.12
C ILE A 58 -13.37 -0.06 -5.21
N THR A 59 -13.43 1.27 -5.31
CA THR A 59 -14.70 2.00 -5.46
C THR A 59 -15.44 1.68 -6.75
N THR A 60 -14.73 1.38 -7.83
CA THR A 60 -15.31 0.92 -9.11
C THR A 60 -15.61 -0.58 -9.11
N GLY A 61 -15.16 -1.32 -8.09
CA GLY A 61 -15.24 -2.79 -8.06
C GLY A 61 -14.37 -3.45 -9.14
N TYR A 62 -13.37 -2.74 -9.66
CA TYR A 62 -12.44 -3.28 -10.64
C TYR A 62 -11.59 -4.37 -10.00
N TYR A 63 -11.74 -5.56 -10.54
CA TYR A 63 -10.95 -6.74 -10.20
C TYR A 63 -10.18 -7.15 -11.43
N ALA A 64 -8.84 -6.99 -11.38
CA ALA A 64 -7.95 -7.51 -12.41
C ALA A 64 -8.01 -9.03 -12.36
N ALA A 65 -8.90 -9.56 -13.18
CA ALA A 65 -9.27 -10.94 -13.16
C ALA A 65 -8.11 -11.84 -13.60
N ASN A 66 -7.83 -12.84 -12.77
CA ASN A 66 -6.95 -13.93 -13.14
C ASN A 66 -7.80 -15.16 -13.46
N PRO A 67 -7.77 -15.68 -14.70
CA PRO A 67 -8.65 -16.77 -15.13
C PRO A 67 -8.41 -18.08 -14.37
N THR A 68 -7.30 -18.21 -13.63
CA THR A 68 -6.95 -19.44 -12.92
C THR A 68 -7.56 -19.56 -11.52
N ILE A 69 -8.32 -18.57 -11.06
CA ILE A 69 -8.79 -18.51 -9.67
C ILE A 69 -10.29 -18.76 -9.61
N ARG A 70 -10.67 -19.90 -9.04
CA ARG A 70 -12.07 -20.25 -8.80
C ARG A 70 -12.37 -20.14 -7.31
N CYS A 71 -13.45 -19.44 -6.97
CA CYS A 71 -13.91 -19.38 -5.60
C CYS A 71 -15.12 -20.30 -5.41
N GLU A 72 -15.01 -21.26 -4.50
CA GLU A 72 -16.05 -22.22 -4.18
C GLU A 72 -16.45 -22.09 -2.71
N ILE A 73 -17.70 -22.44 -2.39
CA ILE A 73 -18.13 -22.52 -1.00
C ILE A 73 -17.98 -23.96 -0.53
N VAL A 74 -17.03 -24.21 0.36
CA VAL A 74 -16.81 -25.52 0.97
C VAL A 74 -17.17 -25.43 2.44
N ALA A 75 -18.15 -26.22 2.87
CA ALA A 75 -18.66 -26.22 4.25
C ALA A 75 -19.04 -24.82 4.76
N GLY A 76 -19.67 -24.00 3.90
CA GLY A 76 -20.14 -22.66 4.27
C GLY A 76 -19.05 -21.58 4.36
N ASN A 77 -17.80 -21.89 3.99
CA ASN A 77 -16.70 -20.92 3.92
C ASN A 77 -16.25 -20.71 2.48
N ALA A 78 -15.79 -19.51 2.15
CA ALA A 78 -15.11 -19.27 0.88
C ALA A 78 -13.80 -20.07 0.86
N SER A 79 -13.63 -20.88 -0.19
CA SER A 79 -12.41 -21.61 -0.49
C SER A 79 -11.94 -21.18 -1.87
N LEU A 80 -10.66 -20.87 -2.00
CA LEU A 80 -10.05 -20.55 -3.29
C LEU A 80 -9.39 -21.80 -3.84
N ASP A 81 -9.80 -22.16 -5.05
CA ASP A 81 -9.22 -23.23 -5.86
C ASP A 81 -8.43 -22.60 -7.01
N PHE A 82 -7.11 -22.71 -6.90
CA PHE A 82 -6.15 -22.24 -7.90
C PHE A 82 -5.89 -23.36 -8.91
N SER A 83 -6.89 -23.70 -9.71
CA SER A 83 -6.75 -24.70 -10.78
C SER A 83 -6.37 -24.03 -12.10
N LEU A 84 -5.31 -24.54 -12.72
CA LEU A 84 -4.74 -24.05 -13.98
C LEU A 84 -5.66 -24.24 -15.22
N THR A 85 -6.81 -24.89 -15.05
CA THR A 85 -7.68 -25.34 -16.16
C THR A 85 -9.09 -24.75 -16.13
N ASN A 86 -9.32 -23.75 -15.28
CA ASN A 86 -10.64 -23.13 -15.17
C ASN A 86 -10.94 -22.30 -16.44
N ASN A 87 -11.91 -22.78 -17.23
CA ASN A 87 -12.51 -22.05 -18.36
C ASN A 87 -13.75 -21.25 -17.93
N GLU A 88 -13.87 -20.92 -16.63
CA GLU A 88 -14.97 -20.11 -16.13
C GLU A 88 -14.75 -18.65 -16.55
N ASP A 89 -15.74 -18.07 -17.24
CA ASP A 89 -15.71 -16.67 -17.62
C ASP A 89 -15.76 -15.76 -16.38
N LEU A 90 -15.12 -14.62 -16.48
CA LEU A 90 -15.04 -13.67 -15.37
C LEU A 90 -16.42 -13.10 -15.06
N GLY A 91 -16.79 -13.10 -13.78
CA GLY A 91 -18.10 -12.61 -13.33
C GLY A 91 -19.25 -13.62 -13.43
N THR A 92 -19.00 -14.88 -13.81
CA THR A 92 -20.01 -15.95 -13.71
C THR A 92 -20.08 -16.58 -12.32
N ASN A 93 -19.06 -16.35 -11.49
CA ASN A 93 -19.02 -16.90 -10.14
C ASN A 93 -20.02 -16.18 -9.23
N ASN A 94 -21.19 -16.78 -9.09
CA ASN A 94 -22.27 -16.22 -8.27
C ASN A 94 -22.01 -16.30 -6.76
N ASN A 95 -21.05 -17.13 -6.33
CA ASN A 95 -20.85 -17.46 -4.93
C ASN A 95 -19.90 -16.49 -4.21
N CYS A 96 -18.97 -15.88 -4.95
CA CYS A 96 -17.98 -14.98 -4.37
C CYS A 96 -17.98 -13.61 -5.04
N ILE A 97 -17.68 -12.59 -4.25
CA ILE A 97 -17.58 -11.21 -4.67
C ILE A 97 -16.18 -10.66 -4.37
N TYR A 98 -15.75 -9.73 -5.20
CA TYR A 98 -14.60 -8.89 -4.90
C TYR A 98 -14.96 -7.91 -3.79
N ILE A 99 -14.10 -7.83 -2.78
CA ILE A 99 -14.33 -7.05 -1.57
C ILE A 99 -13.42 -5.84 -1.54
N GLY A 100 -12.16 -6.01 -1.94
CA GLY A 100 -11.15 -4.98 -1.80
C GLY A 100 -9.74 -5.48 -2.03
N LYS A 101 -8.76 -4.79 -1.46
CA LYS A 101 -7.34 -5.15 -1.55
C LYS A 101 -6.67 -5.11 -0.19
N VAL A 102 -5.67 -5.95 -0.02
CA VAL A 102 -4.74 -5.94 1.11
C VAL A 102 -3.40 -5.43 0.58
N ILE A 103 -2.83 -4.44 1.26
CA ILE A 103 -1.54 -3.86 0.93
C ILE A 103 -0.57 -4.27 2.03
N GLN A 104 0.41 -5.07 1.66
CA GLN A 104 1.51 -5.48 2.52
C GLN A 104 2.72 -4.59 2.26
N VAL A 105 3.23 -4.00 3.32
CA VAL A 105 4.47 -3.21 3.26
C VAL A 105 5.61 -4.07 3.76
N LEU A 106 6.79 -3.93 3.15
CA LEU A 106 8.01 -4.59 3.65
C LEU A 106 7.91 -6.13 3.77
N PRO A 107 7.47 -6.84 2.72
CA PRO A 107 7.36 -8.31 2.73
C PRO A 107 8.73 -8.99 2.91
N ASP A 108 8.82 -10.17 3.52
CA ASP A 108 10.02 -11.03 3.53
C ASP A 108 11.35 -10.43 4.08
N GLY A 109 11.32 -9.28 4.79
CA GLY A 109 12.47 -8.74 5.53
C GLY A 109 13.53 -7.96 4.72
N ALA A 110 14.76 -7.87 5.29
CA ALA A 110 15.73 -6.76 5.26
C ALA A 110 16.13 -6.04 3.93
N ASP A 111 15.65 -6.46 2.75
CA ASP A 111 15.91 -5.82 1.45
C ASP A 111 14.62 -5.42 0.69
N THR A 112 13.50 -5.32 1.40
CA THR A 112 12.18 -5.00 0.84
C THR A 112 11.65 -3.63 1.24
N ASP A 113 12.53 -2.76 1.77
CA ASP A 113 12.23 -1.37 2.12
C ASP A 113 11.70 -0.48 0.98
N LYS A 114 11.73 -1.01 -0.25
CA LYS A 114 11.27 -0.37 -1.48
C LYS A 114 10.12 -1.08 -2.16
N ARG A 115 9.47 -2.05 -1.51
CA ARG A 115 8.44 -2.88 -2.15
C ARG A 115 7.18 -2.93 -1.32
N MET A 116 6.05 -2.92 -2.01
CA MET A 116 4.75 -3.28 -1.44
C MET A 116 4.08 -4.29 -2.36
N PHE A 117 3.40 -5.26 -1.76
CA PHE A 117 2.52 -6.18 -2.50
C PHE A 117 1.08 -5.77 -2.29
N ILE A 118 0.33 -5.80 -3.38
CA ILE A 118 -1.10 -5.51 -3.40
C ILE A 118 -1.81 -6.79 -3.77
N TYR A 119 -2.54 -7.35 -2.82
CA TYR A 119 -3.30 -8.57 -2.99
C TYR A 119 -4.78 -8.25 -3.15
N ASN A 120 -5.47 -8.99 -4.01
CA ASN A 120 -6.92 -8.89 -4.09
C ASN A 120 -7.56 -9.65 -2.93
N LEU A 121 -8.70 -9.15 -2.46
CA LEU A 121 -9.51 -9.75 -1.41
C LEU A 121 -10.88 -10.11 -1.97
N VAL A 122 -11.26 -11.37 -1.79
CA VAL A 122 -12.56 -11.90 -2.21
C VAL A 122 -13.24 -12.58 -1.04
N GLY A 123 -14.54 -12.81 -1.12
CA GLY A 123 -15.26 -13.58 -0.10
C GLY A 123 -16.67 -13.89 -0.56
N LYS A 124 -17.45 -14.48 0.33
CA LYS A 124 -18.80 -14.96 0.05
C LYS A 124 -19.74 -13.82 -0.25
N ARG A 125 -20.58 -14.02 -1.27
CA ARG A 125 -21.70 -13.13 -1.56
C ARG A 125 -22.85 -13.30 -0.57
N TYR A 126 -23.11 -14.55 -0.20
CA TYR A 126 -24.25 -14.94 0.63
C TYR A 126 -23.77 -15.44 1.99
N ALA A 127 -24.49 -15.07 3.04
CA ALA A 127 -24.25 -15.52 4.41
C ALA A 127 -24.64 -16.99 4.57
N ASP A 128 -25.66 -17.44 3.85
CA ASP A 128 -26.24 -18.78 3.93
C ASP A 128 -25.86 -19.67 2.74
N THR A 129 -26.09 -20.98 2.88
CA THR A 129 -25.82 -21.97 1.83
C THR A 129 -26.90 -22.02 0.74
N GLU A 130 -28.07 -21.42 1.00
CA GLU A 130 -29.21 -21.39 0.07
C GLU A 130 -29.17 -20.17 -0.88
N ASN A 131 -28.15 -19.32 -0.77
CA ASN A 131 -28.01 -18.08 -1.53
C ASN A 131 -29.20 -17.13 -1.35
N SER A 132 -29.82 -17.13 -0.16
CA SER A 132 -31.02 -16.34 0.13
C SER A 132 -30.72 -15.06 0.92
N LEU A 133 -29.64 -15.05 1.69
CA LEU A 133 -29.24 -13.93 2.54
C LEU A 133 -27.90 -13.37 2.06
N ILE A 134 -27.86 -12.09 1.67
CA ILE A 134 -26.61 -11.41 1.31
C ILE A 134 -25.79 -11.19 2.58
N ALA A 135 -24.51 -11.52 2.53
CA ALA A 135 -23.60 -11.28 3.65
C ALA A 135 -23.42 -9.77 3.88
N ASP A 136 -23.64 -9.31 5.11
CA ASP A 136 -23.60 -7.88 5.45
C ASP A 136 -22.49 -7.51 6.46
N THR A 137 -21.79 -8.52 7.00
CA THR A 137 -20.62 -8.34 7.87
C THR A 137 -19.37 -8.99 7.28
N ILE A 138 -18.17 -8.50 7.66
CA ILE A 138 -16.91 -9.13 7.21
C ILE A 138 -16.84 -10.59 7.64
N THR A 139 -17.38 -10.89 8.83
CA THR A 139 -17.34 -12.24 9.40
C THR A 139 -18.18 -13.19 8.56
N GLU A 140 -19.35 -12.76 8.10
CA GLU A 140 -20.19 -13.54 7.19
C GLU A 140 -19.57 -13.66 5.81
N VAL A 141 -18.99 -12.59 5.28
CA VAL A 141 -18.32 -12.59 3.99
C VAL A 141 -17.10 -13.53 4.00
N SER A 142 -16.45 -13.75 5.15
CA SER A 142 -15.32 -14.67 5.32
C SER A 142 -14.23 -14.43 4.24
N PRO A 143 -13.57 -13.27 4.27
CA PRO A 143 -12.70 -12.87 3.20
C PRO A 143 -11.47 -13.79 3.12
N LYS A 144 -10.98 -13.97 1.90
CA LYS A 144 -9.84 -14.80 1.55
C LYS A 144 -8.88 -13.98 0.70
N LEU A 145 -7.60 -14.05 1.06
CA LEU A 145 -6.54 -13.42 0.28
C LEU A 145 -6.34 -14.20 -1.01
N VAL A 146 -6.39 -13.49 -2.14
CA VAL A 146 -6.12 -14.06 -3.46
C VAL A 146 -4.62 -14.02 -3.72
N SER A 147 -3.93 -15.04 -3.20
CA SER A 147 -2.51 -15.23 -3.40
C SER A 147 -2.19 -16.72 -3.50
N SER A 148 -1.19 -17.08 -4.29
CA SER A 148 -0.80 -18.48 -4.48
C SER A 148 0.72 -18.61 -4.49
N SER A 149 1.23 -19.36 -3.51
CA SER A 149 2.63 -19.78 -3.45
C SER A 149 2.89 -21.07 -4.23
N ALA A 150 1.88 -21.61 -4.93
CA ALA A 150 2.00 -22.87 -5.66
C ALA A 150 2.85 -22.68 -6.93
N PRO A 151 3.83 -23.57 -7.20
CA PRO A 151 4.63 -23.50 -8.42
C PRO A 151 3.76 -23.51 -9.68
N GLY A 152 3.94 -22.51 -10.54
CA GLY A 152 3.20 -22.38 -11.81
C GLY A 152 1.79 -21.80 -11.68
N SER A 153 1.36 -21.42 -10.47
CA SER A 153 0.19 -20.57 -10.31
C SER A 153 0.50 -19.17 -10.84
N ASN A 154 -0.49 -18.55 -11.50
CA ASN A 154 -0.43 -17.13 -11.78
C ASN A 154 -0.83 -16.43 -10.49
N ASP A 155 0.14 -15.94 -9.72
CA ASP A 155 -0.19 -15.06 -8.61
C ASP A 155 -0.83 -13.77 -9.15
N SER A 156 -1.94 -13.35 -8.56
CA SER A 156 -2.63 -12.11 -8.93
C SER A 156 -2.14 -10.90 -8.13
N SER A 157 -1.14 -11.10 -7.28
CA SER A 157 -0.49 -10.03 -6.55
C SER A 157 0.17 -9.04 -7.51
N GLU A 158 0.02 -7.76 -7.21
CA GLU A 158 0.76 -6.71 -7.88
C GLU A 158 1.93 -6.28 -7.00
N GLU A 159 3.14 -6.37 -7.53
CA GLU A 159 4.34 -5.81 -6.90
C GLU A 159 4.50 -4.34 -7.32
N TYR A 160 4.58 -3.44 -6.34
CA TYR A 160 4.92 -2.05 -6.58
C TYR A 160 6.27 -1.72 -5.95
N LEU A 161 7.21 -1.31 -6.81
CA LEU A 161 8.52 -0.81 -6.41
C LEU A 161 8.47 0.69 -6.24
N THR A 162 8.81 1.16 -5.04
CA THR A 162 8.94 2.59 -4.76
C THR A 162 10.09 3.17 -5.60
N ARG A 163 9.87 4.38 -6.12
CA ARG A 163 10.84 5.06 -6.98
C ARG A 163 11.61 6.12 -6.22
N TYR A 164 12.68 6.62 -6.83
CA TYR A 164 13.42 7.79 -6.34
C TYR A 164 14.01 7.65 -4.93
N GLY A 165 14.36 6.43 -4.53
CA GLY A 165 14.89 6.18 -3.20
C GLY A 165 13.86 6.34 -2.09
N LEU A 166 12.57 6.39 -2.39
CA LEU A 166 11.54 6.38 -1.35
C LEU A 166 11.55 5.03 -0.63
N LYS A 167 11.53 5.04 0.70
CA LYS A 167 11.38 3.85 1.54
C LYS A 167 10.16 3.97 2.44
N ILE A 168 9.48 2.85 2.64
CA ILE A 168 8.41 2.74 3.65
C ILE A 168 9.09 2.33 4.96
N THR A 169 8.87 3.08 6.05
CA THR A 169 9.52 2.80 7.33
C THR A 169 8.58 2.14 8.32
N LYS A 170 7.35 2.65 8.42
CA LYS A 170 6.34 2.19 9.39
C LYS A 170 4.95 2.30 8.80
N LEU A 171 4.04 1.47 9.33
CA LEU A 171 2.62 1.54 9.10
C LEU A 171 1.94 1.58 10.47
N ILE A 172 1.22 2.67 10.74
CA ILE A 172 0.57 2.92 12.04
C ILE A 172 -0.90 3.28 11.83
N GLU A 173 -1.68 3.28 12.91
CA GLU A 173 -3.11 3.56 12.89
C GLU A 173 -3.47 4.72 13.81
N LEU A 174 -4.26 5.69 13.33
CA LEU A 174 -4.71 6.85 14.11
C LEU A 174 -6.09 6.64 14.75
N PRO A 175 -6.38 7.21 15.93
CA PRO A 175 -5.42 7.77 16.86
C PRO A 175 -4.54 6.67 17.44
N THR A 176 -3.25 6.94 17.53
CA THR A 176 -2.26 5.99 18.03
C THR A 176 -2.23 5.97 19.56
N ALA A 177 -2.08 4.79 20.15
CA ALA A 177 -1.51 4.69 21.50
C ALA A 177 -0.02 5.10 21.44
N SER A 178 0.59 5.49 22.56
CA SER A 178 2.03 5.80 22.63
C SER A 178 2.76 4.71 23.44
N PRO A 179 3.69 3.92 22.84
CA PRO A 179 4.13 3.96 21.45
C PRO A 179 3.09 3.41 20.46
N ALA A 180 3.10 3.93 19.23
CA ALA A 180 2.19 3.50 18.17
C ALA A 180 2.49 2.03 17.80
N PRO A 181 1.48 1.14 17.80
CA PRO A 181 1.68 -0.21 17.28
C PRO A 181 2.00 -0.14 15.78
N GLU A 182 3.03 -0.87 15.38
CA GLU A 182 3.42 -1.01 13.97
C GLU A 182 2.73 -2.23 13.36
N PHE A 183 2.32 -2.12 12.11
CA PHE A 183 1.63 -3.18 11.37
C PHE A 183 2.39 -3.54 10.10
N GLY A 184 2.24 -4.79 9.63
CA GLY A 184 2.82 -5.25 8.36
C GLY A 184 1.93 -5.00 7.15
N ALA A 185 0.62 -4.90 7.37
CA ALA A 185 -0.34 -4.72 6.29
C ALA A 185 -1.58 -3.93 6.73
N PHE A 186 -2.23 -3.34 5.74
CA PHE A 186 -3.55 -2.74 5.87
C PHE A 186 -4.46 -3.21 4.74
N SER A 187 -5.76 -3.06 4.94
CA SER A 187 -6.74 -3.40 3.92
C SER A 187 -7.64 -2.21 3.62
N ILE A 188 -8.07 -2.17 2.37
CA ILE A 188 -9.08 -1.26 1.86
C ILE A 188 -10.19 -2.16 1.35
N ILE A 189 -11.37 -2.09 1.96
CA ILE A 189 -12.51 -2.93 1.64
C ILE A 189 -13.73 -2.09 1.32
N SER A 190 -14.57 -2.58 0.43
CA SER A 190 -15.87 -1.98 0.14
C SER A 190 -16.74 -2.05 1.40
N ASN A 191 -17.53 -1.01 1.65
CA ASN A 191 -18.44 -1.02 2.78
C ASN A 191 -19.64 -1.94 2.50
N PHE A 192 -19.91 -2.84 3.45
CA PHE A 192 -21.03 -3.79 3.37
C PHE A 192 -22.30 -3.30 4.06
N ALA A 193 -22.29 -2.08 4.61
CA ALA A 193 -23.37 -1.54 5.41
C ALA A 193 -24.75 -1.79 4.78
N GLY A 194 -25.55 -2.60 5.49
CA GLY A 194 -26.89 -3.01 5.11
C GLY A 194 -27.79 -1.81 4.85
N GLY A 195 -27.94 -1.45 3.57
CA GLY A 195 -29.12 -0.71 3.13
C GLY A 195 -30.34 -1.55 3.51
N GLY A 196 -31.26 -0.97 4.29
CA GLY A 196 -32.37 -1.70 4.91
C GLY A 196 -33.04 -2.73 4.00
N SER A 197 -33.30 -3.91 4.58
CA SER A 197 -34.15 -4.99 4.06
C SER A 197 -34.25 -5.12 2.53
N GLY A 198 -33.26 -5.75 1.90
CA GLY A 198 -33.53 -6.59 0.73
C GLY A 198 -32.60 -6.45 -0.49
N VAL A 199 -31.76 -5.42 -0.59
CA VAL A 199 -30.75 -5.34 -1.66
C VAL A 199 -29.53 -4.55 -1.18
N THR A 200 -28.50 -5.24 -0.69
CA THR A 200 -27.15 -4.69 -0.55
C THR A 200 -26.50 -4.65 -1.93
N THR A 201 -26.87 -3.66 -2.72
CA THR A 201 -26.01 -3.27 -3.85
C THR A 201 -24.81 -2.52 -3.29
N SER A 202 -23.62 -2.79 -3.81
CA SER A 202 -22.42 -1.94 -3.68
C SER A 202 -22.66 -0.56 -4.34
N GLN A 203 -23.62 0.20 -3.81
CA GLN A 203 -24.10 1.47 -4.35
C GLN A 203 -23.65 2.65 -3.50
N SER A 204 -23.24 2.42 -2.24
CA SER A 204 -22.44 3.42 -1.54
C SER A 204 -21.00 3.15 -1.94
N GLN A 205 -20.40 4.05 -2.73
CA GLN A 205 -18.96 4.05 -3.08
C GLN A 205 -18.09 4.35 -1.83
N SER A 206 -18.52 3.90 -0.65
CA SER A 206 -17.77 4.08 0.58
C SER A 206 -16.83 2.89 0.75
N VAL A 207 -15.57 3.23 0.98
CA VAL A 207 -14.52 2.28 1.33
C VAL A 207 -14.22 2.41 2.81
N ARG A 208 -13.74 1.31 3.37
CA ARG A 208 -13.27 1.22 4.74
C ARG A 208 -11.79 0.90 4.67
N VAL A 209 -11.02 1.61 5.47
CA VAL A 209 -9.57 1.46 5.53
C VAL A 209 -9.22 1.12 6.95
N GLY A 210 -8.33 0.14 7.14
CA GLY A 210 -7.93 -0.29 8.47
C GLY A 210 -6.68 -1.18 8.41
N THR A 211 -5.88 -1.11 9.46
CA THR A 211 -4.72 -2.01 9.62
C THR A 211 -5.17 -3.42 9.96
N ILE A 212 -4.28 -4.38 9.73
CA ILE A 212 -4.55 -5.80 9.99
C ILE A 212 -3.82 -6.21 11.26
N LYS A 213 -4.57 -6.41 12.36
CA LYS A 213 -3.97 -6.86 13.62
C LYS A 213 -3.37 -8.27 13.47
N GLY A 214 -2.20 -8.45 14.07
CA GLY A 214 -1.42 -9.68 13.98
C GLY A 214 -0.47 -9.74 12.79
N THR A 215 -0.43 -8.70 11.95
CA THR A 215 0.62 -8.55 10.93
C THR A 215 1.76 -7.69 11.45
N SER A 216 2.98 -8.04 11.06
CA SER A 216 4.21 -7.31 11.38
C SER A 216 5.00 -7.02 10.10
N VAL A 217 5.82 -5.98 10.16
CA VAL A 217 6.80 -5.68 9.10
C VAL A 217 7.71 -6.90 8.91
N GLY A 218 7.90 -7.34 7.67
CA GLY A 218 8.70 -8.51 7.34
C GLY A 218 7.95 -9.83 7.30
N ASP A 219 6.65 -9.85 7.60
CA ASP A 219 5.82 -11.05 7.42
C ASP A 219 5.94 -11.58 5.99
N THR A 220 5.95 -12.89 5.85
CA THR A 220 5.85 -13.57 4.56
C THR A 220 4.42 -13.52 4.02
N GLU A 221 4.25 -13.74 2.72
CA GLU A 221 2.91 -13.88 2.12
C GLU A 221 2.06 -14.96 2.83
N SER A 222 2.67 -16.08 3.23
CA SER A 222 1.96 -17.17 3.92
C SER A 222 1.48 -16.79 5.32
N GLU A 223 2.25 -15.99 6.04
CA GLU A 223 1.87 -15.47 7.36
C GLU A 223 0.73 -14.46 7.22
N LEU A 224 0.85 -13.52 6.29
CA LEU A 224 -0.21 -12.57 5.96
C LEU A 224 -1.49 -13.31 5.58
N LYS A 225 -1.40 -14.30 4.68
CA LYS A 225 -2.54 -15.11 4.25
C LYS A 225 -3.23 -15.80 5.43
N THR A 226 -2.46 -16.33 6.37
CA THR A 226 -3.01 -16.98 7.57
C THR A 226 -3.80 -16.00 8.44
N VAL A 227 -3.30 -14.77 8.59
CA VAL A 227 -3.99 -13.71 9.35
C VAL A 227 -5.25 -13.22 8.62
N VAL A 228 -5.15 -13.01 7.31
CA VAL A 228 -6.28 -12.53 6.48
C VAL A 228 -7.40 -13.56 6.39
N ASP A 229 -7.05 -14.84 6.23
CA ASP A 229 -8.04 -15.92 6.12
C ASP A 229 -8.83 -16.15 7.43
N GLN A 230 -8.41 -15.51 8.53
CA GLN A 230 -9.06 -15.48 9.85
C GLN A 230 -9.79 -14.16 10.14
N PHE A 231 -9.99 -13.30 9.13
CA PHE A 231 -10.62 -12.00 9.30
C PHE A 231 -11.99 -12.07 9.96
N ASN A 232 -12.16 -11.23 10.97
CA ASN A 232 -13.41 -11.08 11.70
C ASN A 232 -13.62 -9.63 12.13
N ASN A 233 -14.88 -9.28 12.37
CA ASN A 233 -15.27 -7.94 12.85
C ASN A 233 -15.13 -7.78 14.38
N THR A 234 -14.56 -8.75 15.09
CA THR A 234 -14.60 -8.78 16.55
C THR A 234 -13.27 -8.33 17.15
N SER A 235 -13.30 -7.18 17.84
CA SER A 235 -12.12 -6.59 18.50
C SER A 235 -11.56 -7.44 19.64
N SER A 236 -12.27 -8.50 20.05
CA SER A 236 -11.85 -9.48 21.04
C SER A 236 -10.77 -10.45 20.54
N VAL A 237 -10.53 -10.53 19.22
CA VAL A 237 -9.51 -11.41 18.65
C VAL A 237 -8.21 -10.63 18.45
N SER A 238 -7.09 -11.21 18.85
CA SER A 238 -5.76 -10.61 18.73
C SER A 238 -5.24 -10.56 17.29
N THR A 239 -5.83 -11.35 16.38
CA THR A 239 -5.42 -11.53 14.98
C THR A 239 -6.62 -11.41 14.04
N GLY A 240 -6.37 -10.92 12.82
CA GLY A 240 -7.40 -10.85 11.77
C GLY A 240 -8.52 -9.84 12.07
N PHE A 241 -8.35 -8.96 13.05
CA PHE A 241 -9.31 -7.89 13.32
C PHE A 241 -9.05 -6.73 12.36
N PHE A 242 -10.09 -6.35 11.62
CA PHE A 242 -10.14 -5.12 10.86
C PHE A 242 -10.59 -4.00 11.81
N ASN A 243 -9.71 -3.03 12.09
CA ASN A 243 -10.03 -1.98 13.04
C ASN A 243 -10.82 -0.86 12.35
N GLU A 244 -12.13 -0.85 12.59
CA GLU A 244 -13.12 -0.02 11.89
C GLU A 244 -13.33 1.37 12.50
N GLY A 245 -12.58 1.71 13.55
CA GLY A 245 -12.76 2.93 14.33
C GLY A 245 -11.61 3.93 14.28
N SER A 246 -10.62 3.72 13.41
CA SER A 246 -9.49 4.62 13.27
C SER A 246 -9.80 5.84 12.41
N ASP A 247 -9.17 6.96 12.75
CA ASP A 247 -9.13 8.18 11.94
C ASP A 247 -8.37 7.95 10.61
N GLY A 248 -7.67 6.83 10.49
CA GLY A 248 -7.04 6.34 9.27
C GLY A 248 -5.79 5.52 9.53
N VAL A 249 -5.22 5.02 8.45
CA VAL A 249 -3.93 4.35 8.41
C VAL A 249 -2.87 5.33 7.93
N VAL A 250 -1.75 5.42 8.63
CA VAL A 250 -0.63 6.30 8.26
C VAL A 250 0.52 5.45 7.76
N ILE A 251 0.98 5.75 6.55
CA ILE A 251 2.17 5.17 5.95
C ILE A 251 3.31 6.18 6.14
N CYS A 252 4.32 5.79 6.90
CA CYS A 252 5.51 6.60 7.14
C CYS A 252 6.54 6.32 6.03
N LEU A 253 7.02 7.41 5.42
CA LEU A 253 7.94 7.38 4.29
C LEU A 253 9.22 8.14 4.63
N GLN A 254 10.34 7.66 4.11
CA GLN A 254 11.65 8.25 4.32
C GLN A 254 12.51 8.17 3.05
N ASP A 255 13.42 9.11 2.87
CA ASP A 255 14.46 9.03 1.84
C ASP A 255 15.48 7.93 2.16
N ALA A 256 15.82 7.12 1.16
CA ALA A 256 16.78 6.02 1.25
C ALA A 256 18.18 6.47 1.61
N THR A 257 18.56 7.68 1.17
CA THR A 257 19.92 8.20 1.36
C THR A 257 20.05 9.03 2.63
N SER A 258 18.93 9.49 3.21
CA SER A 258 18.92 10.43 4.33
C SER A 258 17.73 10.22 5.25
N SER A 259 17.97 10.17 6.56
CA SER A 259 16.92 10.15 7.58
C SER A 259 16.26 11.50 7.85
N VAL A 260 16.76 12.56 7.21
CA VAL A 260 16.26 13.93 7.43
C VAL A 260 14.95 14.17 6.70
N LYS A 261 14.77 13.58 5.52
CA LYS A 261 13.56 13.79 4.71
C LYS A 261 12.54 12.70 5.02
N LYS A 262 11.40 13.13 5.55
CA LYS A 262 10.30 12.26 5.95
C LYS A 262 9.00 12.79 5.36
N ALA A 263 8.08 11.89 5.07
CA ALA A 263 6.72 12.21 4.67
C ALA A 263 5.78 11.18 5.28
N SER A 264 4.51 11.55 5.39
CA SER A 264 3.48 10.60 5.81
C SER A 264 2.25 10.75 4.92
N ILE A 265 1.63 9.62 4.60
CA ILE A 265 0.36 9.58 3.88
C ILE A 265 -0.66 8.95 4.80
N THR A 266 -1.71 9.70 5.10
CA THR A 266 -2.85 9.23 5.88
C THR A 266 -3.95 8.82 4.92
N ILE A 267 -4.42 7.58 5.05
CA ILE A 267 -5.51 7.01 4.27
C ILE A 267 -6.67 6.78 5.22
N SER A 268 -7.80 7.42 4.97
CA SER A 268 -9.03 7.25 5.75
C SER A 268 -10.22 7.01 4.84
N SER A 269 -11.37 6.73 5.44
CA SER A 269 -12.65 6.64 4.72
C SER A 269 -13.09 7.98 4.10
N SER A 270 -12.53 9.12 4.55
CA SER A 270 -12.82 10.45 4.01
C SER A 270 -11.87 10.88 2.88
N GLY A 271 -10.82 10.08 2.60
CA GLY A 271 -9.89 10.29 1.51
C GLY A 271 -8.43 10.08 1.90
N THR A 272 -7.52 10.48 1.01
CA THR A 272 -6.08 10.49 1.26
C THR A 272 -5.62 11.89 1.62
N ARG A 273 -4.80 12.01 2.66
CA ARG A 273 -4.12 13.25 3.02
C ARG A 273 -2.62 13.04 2.99
N LEU A 274 -1.95 13.75 2.09
CA LEU A 274 -0.50 13.79 2.01
C LEU A 274 0.08 14.91 2.89
N GLN A 275 1.10 14.58 3.68
CA GLN A 275 1.90 15.55 4.43
C GLN A 275 3.39 15.35 4.12
N ILE A 276 4.01 16.40 3.56
CA ILE A 276 5.45 16.49 3.31
C ILE A 276 6.01 17.54 4.28
N ASP A 277 7.11 17.23 4.96
CA ASP A 277 7.79 18.07 5.97
C ASP A 277 7.00 18.29 7.29
N ASP A 278 5.67 18.25 7.28
CA ASP A 278 4.78 18.29 8.47
C ASP A 278 4.21 16.89 8.75
N TYR A 279 5.11 15.92 8.96
CA TYR A 279 4.76 14.51 9.13
C TYR A 279 4.26 14.19 10.54
N VAL A 280 3.56 13.07 10.66
CA VAL A 280 3.04 12.57 11.94
C VAL A 280 4.20 12.16 12.86
N ALA A 281 4.30 12.75 14.05
CA ALA A 281 5.45 12.57 14.96
C ALA A 281 5.70 11.10 15.34
N GLU A 282 4.68 10.26 15.32
CA GLU A 282 4.74 8.82 15.57
C GLU A 282 5.50 8.04 14.48
N CYS A 283 5.82 8.68 13.36
CA CYS A 283 6.72 8.12 12.35
C CYS A 283 8.21 8.19 12.72
N ASP A 284 8.58 8.86 13.81
CA ASP A 284 9.96 8.90 14.34
C ASP A 284 10.38 7.64 15.09
#